data_AF-A0AAD7LCT5-F1
#
_entry.id   AF-A0AAD7LCT5-F1
#
_cell.length_a   1.000
_cell.length_b   1.000
_cell.length_c   1.000
_cell.angle_alpha   90.00
_cell.angle_beta   90.00
_cell.angle_gamma   90.00
#
_symmetry.space_group_name_H-M   'P 1'
#
loop_
_entity.id
_entity.type
_entity.pdbx_description
1 polymer ?
#
loop_
_entity_poly.entity_id
_entity_poly.type
_entity_poly.pdbx_seq_one_letter_code
_entity_poly.pdbx_strand_id
1 'polypeptide(L)'
;METDRDCYVVLELSEDDIFFDKKEKLLESMGFSPKERVCLKSSSDADCKSATVKTLLQIARVIQLDEVELYFAEDNGCSPVEHYSHKNELGALNSIISSIDTSISSCTNMEMNLLQDLRKTILGLITDFGNKNSVKTTVERKHSCDQEEHLLEWGESNGVQTRLQIAYVQGAGRGAIAKEDIKVGDIALEIPVSVIISDELVHESGMHHVLEKIDGVSSETMLLLWSMKEKHNCNSKFKIYFNTLPEQFNTGLSFGVDAIMNLDGTLLLEEVTQARQHLLAQYDELFPALCNDHPDVFPPELYTWEQFLWACELWYSRSMKIMFSDGRLRTCLIPIADFLNHSLCPHIMQYGKVDTATNSLQFCLSRPSGIGEECLLSYGNLSSSHLITFYGFLPQGDNPYDVIPLDIDAPEVDSTEDTSMSNRITHMVRGTWLSKNHGIFYYGLPSALLDHLRRSQSPLLLMKTLLQGNLENELELLEDIRLIFDDMMESFADVDHVNRENTSLDIKLAVYFTNLQRNIVSSVLTSCHSGIKTVKDALIKCMAEDIRG
;
A
#
# COMPACT_ATOMS: atom_id res chain seq x y z
N MET A 1 -12.25 48.79 17.70
CA MET A 1 -11.38 47.65 18.06
C MET A 1 -12.20 46.41 17.85
N GLU A 2 -12.29 45.98 16.59
CA GLU A 2 -12.82 44.66 16.26
C GLU A 2 -11.76 43.67 16.71
N THR A 3 -12.12 42.80 17.64
CA THR A 3 -11.29 41.67 18.05
C THR A 3 -11.12 40.77 16.83
N ASP A 4 -9.92 40.72 16.25
CA ASP A 4 -9.50 39.65 15.33
C ASP A 4 -9.87 38.32 16.00
N ARG A 5 -10.91 37.65 15.48
CA ARG A 5 -11.09 36.23 15.79
C ARG A 5 -10.11 35.51 14.90
N ASP A 6 -9.07 34.97 15.51
CA ASP A 6 -8.09 34.15 14.80
C ASP A 6 -8.82 32.96 14.16
N CYS A 7 -8.86 32.94 12.83
CA CYS A 7 -9.36 31.79 12.07
C CYS A 7 -8.31 30.67 12.18
N TYR A 8 -8.73 29.43 12.43
CA TYR A 8 -7.79 28.32 12.58
C TYR A 8 -8.28 27.06 11.88
N VAL A 9 -7.34 26.20 11.49
CA VAL A 9 -7.60 24.83 11.03
C VAL A 9 -7.11 23.87 12.11
N VAL A 10 -7.92 22.88 12.45
CA VAL A 10 -7.58 21.85 13.44
C VAL A 10 -7.14 20.59 12.71
N LEU A 11 -5.97 20.06 13.07
CA LEU A 11 -5.53 18.74 12.67
C LEU A 11 -5.41 17.88 13.92
N GLU A 12 -5.98 16.67 13.88
CA GLU A 12 -6.10 15.79 15.05
C GLU A 12 -5.63 14.38 14.71
N LEU A 13 -4.70 13.87 15.52
CA LEU A 13 -4.32 12.47 15.54
C LEU A 13 -5.41 11.68 16.30
N SER A 14 -5.98 10.67 15.65
CA SER A 14 -7.04 9.85 16.23
C SER A 14 -6.51 9.00 17.39
N GLU A 15 -7.18 9.00 18.54
CA GLU A 15 -6.83 8.16 19.69
C GLU A 15 -6.93 6.65 19.38
N ASP A 16 -7.75 6.26 18.39
CA ASP A 16 -7.86 4.88 17.90
C ASP A 16 -6.72 4.47 16.93
N ASP A 17 -5.74 5.35 16.65
CA ASP A 17 -4.61 5.03 15.78
C ASP A 17 -3.66 4.03 16.47
N ILE A 18 -3.41 2.88 15.82
CA ILE A 18 -2.55 1.82 16.36
C ILE A 18 -1.09 2.26 16.62
N PHE A 19 -0.66 3.38 16.01
CA PHE A 19 0.65 3.98 16.18
C PHE A 19 0.62 5.32 16.93
N PHE A 20 -0.46 5.61 17.67
CA PHE A 20 -0.67 6.86 18.38
C PHE A 20 0.58 7.30 19.16
N ASP A 21 1.10 6.47 20.05
CA ASP A 21 2.26 6.80 20.91
C ASP A 21 3.53 7.17 20.12
N LYS A 22 3.76 6.52 18.97
CA LYS A 22 4.94 6.80 18.11
C LYS A 22 4.75 8.12 17.37
N LYS A 23 3.56 8.35 16.82
CA LYS A 23 3.22 9.57 16.09
C LYS A 23 3.15 10.79 17.02
N GLU A 24 2.60 10.63 18.22
CA GLU A 24 2.57 11.66 19.26
C GLU A 24 3.98 12.12 19.61
N LYS A 25 4.90 11.20 19.94
CA LYS A 25 6.30 11.55 20.23
C LYS A 25 6.98 12.28 19.07
N LEU A 26 6.67 11.91 17.83
CA LEU A 26 7.21 12.57 16.65
C LEU A 26 6.62 13.98 16.45
N LEU A 27 5.32 14.17 16.74
CA LEU A 27 4.71 15.50 16.75
C LEU A 27 5.32 16.39 17.85
N GLU A 28 5.48 15.84 19.05
CA GLU A 28 6.07 16.55 20.20
C GLU A 28 7.52 16.96 19.95
N SER A 29 8.33 16.10 19.32
CA SER A 29 9.71 16.44 18.96
C SER A 29 9.80 17.55 17.91
N MET A 30 8.76 17.69 17.09
CA MET A 30 8.58 18.79 16.13
C MET A 30 7.92 20.04 16.75
N GLY A 31 7.53 19.98 18.02
CA GLY A 31 6.90 21.09 18.76
C GLY A 31 5.39 21.22 18.55
N PHE A 32 4.71 20.16 18.11
CA PHE A 32 3.26 20.11 17.89
C PHE A 32 2.56 19.22 18.92
N SER A 33 1.28 19.50 19.16
CA SER A 33 0.39 18.64 19.96
C SER A 33 -0.38 17.65 19.08
N PRO A 34 -0.89 16.53 19.65
CA PRO A 34 -1.75 15.59 18.92
C PRO A 34 -3.02 16.22 18.33
N LYS A 35 -3.48 17.33 18.93
CA LYS A 35 -4.63 18.12 18.47
C LYS A 35 -4.22 19.57 18.27
N GLU A 36 -3.58 19.82 17.13
CA GLU A 36 -2.94 21.10 16.84
C GLU A 36 -3.92 22.09 16.18
N ARG A 37 -3.86 23.35 16.63
CA ARG A 37 -4.65 24.45 16.06
C ARG A 37 -3.72 25.40 15.31
N VAL A 38 -3.81 25.40 13.98
CA VAL A 38 -2.97 26.25 13.14
C VAL A 38 -3.73 27.52 12.77
N CYS A 39 -3.28 28.67 13.29
CA CYS A 39 -3.89 29.97 13.02
C CYS A 39 -3.59 30.48 11.61
N LEU A 40 -4.63 30.94 10.92
CA LEU A 40 -4.57 31.62 9.63
C LEU A 40 -4.42 33.13 9.86
N LYS A 41 -3.26 33.67 9.51
CA LYS A 41 -3.03 35.12 9.58
C LYS A 41 -3.68 35.81 8.38
N SER A 42 -4.43 36.89 8.62
CA SER A 42 -5.11 37.71 7.61
C SER A 42 -4.17 38.56 6.74
N SER A 43 -2.85 38.45 6.91
CA SER A 43 -1.87 39.26 6.18
C SER A 43 -1.85 38.94 4.68
N SER A 44 -1.76 39.96 3.84
CA SER A 44 -1.54 39.84 2.38
C SER A 44 -0.13 39.35 2.00
N ASP A 45 0.68 38.96 2.97
CA ASP A 45 2.05 38.51 2.77
C ASP A 45 2.09 37.05 2.28
N ALA A 46 2.67 36.84 1.10
CA ALA A 46 2.79 35.53 0.48
C ALA A 46 3.66 34.57 1.33
N ASP A 47 4.65 35.09 2.04
CA ASP A 47 5.55 34.30 2.88
C ASP A 47 4.81 33.71 4.07
N CYS A 48 3.85 34.45 4.63
CA CYS A 48 3.03 33.99 5.74
C CYS A 48 2.05 32.86 5.34
N LYS A 49 1.47 32.94 4.14
CA LYS A 49 0.61 31.87 3.59
C LYS A 49 1.41 30.59 3.33
N SER A 50 2.62 30.74 2.77
CA SER A 50 3.55 29.63 2.53
C SER A 50 3.96 28.93 3.85
N ALA A 51 4.27 29.71 4.89
CA ALA A 51 4.60 29.16 6.21
C ALA A 51 3.43 28.37 6.82
N THR A 52 2.21 28.89 6.72
CA THR A 52 0.99 28.22 7.24
C THR A 52 0.76 26.87 6.56
N VAL A 53 0.84 26.84 5.22
CA VAL A 53 0.71 25.60 4.44
C VAL A 53 1.80 24.60 4.81
N LYS A 54 3.04 25.06 5.00
CA LYS A 54 4.16 24.21 5.41
C LYS A 54 3.90 23.56 6.78
N THR A 55 3.41 24.32 7.76
CA THR A 55 3.07 23.81 9.09
C THR A 55 1.93 22.79 9.02
N LEU A 56 0.85 23.08 8.30
CA LEU A 56 -0.27 22.14 8.11
C LEU A 56 0.22 20.82 7.49
N LEU A 57 1.05 20.90 6.46
CA LEU A 57 1.61 19.71 5.81
C LEU A 57 2.52 18.90 6.74
N GLN A 58 3.37 19.55 7.53
CA GLN A 58 4.23 18.85 8.49
C GLN A 58 3.42 18.01 9.47
N ILE A 59 2.36 18.58 10.05
CA ILE A 59 1.49 17.87 11.01
C ILE A 59 0.71 16.76 10.28
N ALA A 60 0.07 17.08 9.15
CA ALA A 60 -0.76 16.14 8.42
C ALA A 60 0.02 14.91 7.92
N ARG A 61 1.27 15.10 7.44
CA ARG A 61 2.13 13.98 7.00
C ARG A 61 2.47 13.02 8.12
N VAL A 62 2.74 13.53 9.33
CA VAL A 62 3.01 12.69 10.51
C VAL A 62 1.77 11.90 10.91
N ILE A 63 0.58 12.53 10.89
CA ILE A 63 -0.69 11.85 11.17
C ILE A 63 -0.93 10.70 10.17
N GLN A 64 -0.57 10.89 8.90
CA GLN A 64 -0.76 9.91 7.82
C GLN A 64 0.30 8.80 7.75
N LEU A 65 1.34 8.83 8.59
CA LEU A 65 2.39 7.81 8.56
C LEU A 65 1.83 6.40 8.84
N ASP A 66 2.30 5.42 8.07
CA ASP A 66 2.07 3.99 8.35
C ASP A 66 3.28 3.34 9.03
N GLU A 67 3.22 2.02 9.29
CA GLU A 67 4.29 1.28 9.96
C GLU A 67 5.64 1.38 9.25
N VAL A 68 5.64 1.19 7.93
CA VAL A 68 6.86 1.20 7.12
C VAL A 68 7.42 2.61 7.09
N GLU A 69 6.57 3.60 6.82
CA GLU A 69 7.00 5.00 6.83
C GLU A 69 7.51 5.45 8.21
N LEU A 70 6.89 5.00 9.32
CA LEU A 70 7.37 5.26 10.68
C LEU A 70 8.72 4.62 10.96
N TYR A 71 8.94 3.39 10.52
CA TYR A 71 10.22 2.69 10.70
C TYR A 71 11.35 3.43 9.98
N PHE A 72 11.08 3.99 8.81
CA PHE A 72 12.05 4.75 8.01
C PHE A 72 12.03 6.26 8.28
N ALA A 73 11.14 6.76 9.13
CA ALA A 73 11.10 8.17 9.52
C ALA A 73 12.38 8.50 10.31
N GLU A 74 13.16 9.47 9.81
CA GLU A 74 14.45 9.81 10.41
C GLU A 74 14.29 10.40 11.83
N ASP A 75 15.08 9.88 12.76
CA ASP A 75 15.19 10.42 14.11
C ASP A 75 16.28 11.51 14.15
N ASN A 76 15.83 12.77 14.17
CA ASN A 76 16.57 13.99 14.50
C ASN A 76 17.71 14.48 13.57
N GLY A 77 17.43 15.56 12.83
CA GLY A 77 18.46 16.56 12.46
C GLY A 77 18.38 17.14 11.05
N CYS A 78 17.78 16.41 10.11
CA CYS A 78 17.51 16.92 8.76
C CYS A 78 16.06 17.39 8.68
N SER A 79 15.83 18.50 7.97
CA SER A 79 14.49 19.07 7.74
C SER A 79 13.50 17.97 7.33
N PRO A 80 12.34 17.80 8.00
CA PRO A 80 11.35 16.74 7.74
C PRO A 80 10.57 16.95 6.43
N VAL A 81 11.18 17.61 5.46
CA VAL A 81 10.57 18.03 4.21
C VAL A 81 11.15 17.11 3.14
N GLU A 82 10.30 16.20 2.62
CA GLU A 82 10.44 15.40 1.38
C GLU A 82 10.71 13.88 1.47
N HIS A 83 10.17 13.13 2.43
CA HIS A 83 10.39 11.66 2.53
C HIS A 83 9.12 10.82 2.74
N TYR A 84 8.01 11.22 2.12
CA TYR A 84 6.73 10.52 2.27
C TYR A 84 6.35 9.84 0.96
N SER A 85 5.65 8.71 1.05
CA SER A 85 5.06 8.08 -0.13
C SER A 85 4.12 9.05 -0.83
N HIS A 86 3.89 8.83 -2.13
CA HIS A 86 2.90 9.60 -2.87
C HIS A 86 1.50 9.53 -2.24
N LYS A 87 1.17 8.38 -1.64
CA LYS A 87 -0.06 8.17 -0.89
C LYS A 87 -0.12 9.03 0.37
N ASN A 88 0.94 9.07 1.18
CA ASN A 88 0.99 9.91 2.36
C ASN A 88 0.86 11.40 1.99
N GLU A 89 1.56 11.86 0.95
CA GLU A 89 1.47 13.26 0.51
C GLU A 89 0.04 13.65 0.09
N LEU A 90 -0.60 12.82 -0.74
CA LEU A 90 -1.99 13.02 -1.15
C LEU A 90 -2.94 12.92 0.05
N GLY A 91 -2.73 11.97 0.95
CA GLY A 91 -3.52 11.79 2.17
C GLY A 91 -3.44 13.01 3.08
N ALA A 92 -2.24 13.55 3.28
CA ALA A 92 -2.00 14.75 4.08
C ALA A 92 -2.74 15.95 3.48
N LEU A 93 -2.58 16.19 2.17
CA LEU A 93 -3.28 17.28 1.48
C LEU A 93 -4.81 17.15 1.55
N ASN A 94 -5.36 15.94 1.35
CA ASN A 94 -6.81 15.69 1.44
C ASN A 94 -7.33 15.83 2.87
N SER A 95 -6.57 15.40 3.89
CA SER A 95 -6.94 15.60 5.30
C SER A 95 -7.04 17.08 5.67
N ILE A 96 -6.15 17.92 5.10
CA ILE A 96 -6.19 19.37 5.28
C ILE A 96 -7.44 19.94 4.61
N ILE A 97 -7.79 19.51 3.38
CA ILE A 97 -9.03 19.93 2.71
C ILE A 97 -10.26 19.56 3.55
N SER A 98 -10.35 18.33 4.05
CA SER A 98 -11.46 17.88 4.90
C SER A 98 -11.60 18.74 6.17
N SER A 99 -10.47 19.07 6.80
CA SER A 99 -10.43 19.92 7.99
C SER A 99 -10.86 21.37 7.69
N ILE A 100 -10.45 21.89 6.54
CA ILE A 100 -10.89 23.22 6.05
C ILE A 100 -12.40 23.20 5.76
N ASP A 101 -12.91 22.19 5.06
CA ASP A 101 -14.33 22.09 4.69
C ASP A 101 -15.22 21.97 5.93
N THR A 102 -14.79 21.21 6.93
CA THR A 102 -15.43 21.16 8.25
C THR A 102 -15.45 22.54 8.91
N SER A 103 -14.32 23.26 8.87
CA SER A 103 -14.21 24.61 9.47
C SER A 103 -15.10 25.62 8.75
N ILE A 104 -15.15 25.61 7.41
CA ILE A 104 -16.00 26.49 6.58
C ILE A 104 -17.47 26.34 6.96
N SER A 105 -17.95 25.12 7.22
CA SER A 105 -19.34 24.87 7.61
C SER A 105 -19.77 25.56 8.91
N SER A 106 -18.80 25.99 9.73
CA SER A 106 -19.00 26.58 11.06
C SER A 106 -18.67 28.08 11.18
N CYS A 107 -18.22 28.72 10.09
CA CYS A 107 -17.60 30.06 10.12
C CYS A 107 -18.49 31.24 9.64
N THR A 108 -18.04 32.47 9.93
CA THR A 108 -18.62 33.73 9.43
C THR A 108 -18.07 34.16 8.06
N ASN A 109 -18.68 35.17 7.40
CA ASN A 109 -18.35 35.58 6.02
C ASN A 109 -16.87 35.95 5.76
N MET A 110 -16.15 36.56 6.71
CA MET A 110 -14.75 37.00 6.49
C MET A 110 -13.76 35.83 6.66
N GLU A 111 -13.97 34.99 7.67
CA GLU A 111 -13.23 33.74 7.91
C GLU A 111 -13.39 32.78 6.73
N MET A 112 -14.59 32.76 6.13
CA MET A 112 -14.90 31.94 4.95
C MET A 112 -13.99 32.26 3.76
N ASN A 113 -13.67 33.54 3.51
CA ASN A 113 -12.80 33.92 2.40
C ASN A 113 -11.36 33.44 2.59
N LEU A 114 -10.81 33.53 3.82
CA LEU A 114 -9.47 33.06 4.13
C LEU A 114 -9.36 31.53 4.00
N LEU A 115 -10.36 30.80 4.49
CA LEU A 115 -10.43 29.35 4.37
C LEU A 115 -10.58 28.91 2.91
N GLN A 116 -11.40 29.60 2.11
CA GLN A 116 -11.54 29.34 0.68
C GLN A 116 -10.24 29.59 -0.11
N ASP A 117 -9.52 30.66 0.22
CA ASP A 117 -8.20 30.95 -0.35
C ASP A 117 -7.22 29.81 -0.04
N LEU A 118 -7.14 29.39 1.23
CA LEU A 118 -6.29 28.28 1.64
C LEU A 118 -6.70 26.98 0.94
N ARG A 119 -8.00 26.67 0.91
CA ARG A 119 -8.55 25.51 0.21
C ARG A 119 -8.10 25.49 -1.26
N LYS A 120 -8.20 26.63 -1.95
CA LYS A 120 -7.74 26.76 -3.34
C LYS A 120 -6.24 26.53 -3.48
N THR A 121 -5.43 27.03 -2.55
CA THR A 121 -3.98 26.76 -2.54
C THR A 121 -3.68 25.27 -2.38
N ILE A 122 -4.33 24.59 -1.43
CA ILE A 122 -4.14 23.15 -1.19
C ILE A 122 -4.62 22.32 -2.41
N LEU A 123 -5.75 22.68 -3.03
CA LEU A 123 -6.21 22.03 -4.28
C LEU A 123 -5.21 22.21 -5.44
N GLY A 124 -4.58 23.39 -5.52
CA GLY A 124 -3.49 23.65 -6.46
C GLY A 124 -2.31 22.71 -6.22
N LEU A 125 -1.90 22.52 -4.97
CA LEU A 125 -0.83 21.58 -4.60
C LEU A 125 -1.17 20.12 -4.95
N ILE A 126 -2.41 19.67 -4.71
CA ILE A 126 -2.88 18.33 -5.10
C ILE A 126 -2.78 18.15 -6.62
N THR A 127 -3.22 19.16 -7.38
CA THR A 127 -3.20 19.14 -8.84
C THR A 127 -1.76 19.10 -9.37
N ASP A 128 -0.89 19.96 -8.85
CA ASP A 128 0.52 20.02 -9.24
C ASP A 128 1.26 18.73 -8.89
N PHE A 129 0.97 18.15 -7.72
CA PHE A 129 1.55 16.88 -7.29
C PHE A 129 1.08 15.71 -8.17
N GLY A 130 -0.22 15.65 -8.46
CA GLY A 130 -0.80 14.66 -9.37
C GLY A 130 -0.20 14.72 -10.77
N ASN A 131 -0.08 15.93 -11.35
CA ASN A 131 0.49 16.13 -12.69
C ASN A 131 1.98 15.76 -12.78
N LYS A 132 2.76 15.99 -11.72
CA LYS A 132 4.18 15.60 -11.68
C LYS A 132 4.37 14.08 -11.63
N ASN A 133 3.43 13.38 -11.01
CA ASN A 133 3.52 11.94 -10.75
C ASN A 133 2.51 11.11 -11.57
N SER A 134 1.84 11.71 -12.56
CA SER A 134 0.85 11.03 -13.39
C SER A 134 1.54 10.06 -14.35
N VAL A 135 1.01 8.85 -14.44
CA VAL A 135 1.42 7.86 -15.45
C VAL A 135 0.64 8.14 -16.73
N LYS A 136 1.32 8.10 -17.88
CA LYS A 136 0.68 8.32 -19.16
C LYS A 136 -0.24 7.15 -19.52
N THR A 137 -1.54 7.38 -19.53
CA THR A 137 -2.53 6.41 -20.02
C THR A 137 -2.43 6.24 -21.54
N THR A 138 -2.27 4.99 -21.99
CA THR A 138 -2.31 4.64 -23.41
C THR A 138 -3.37 3.57 -23.64
N VAL A 139 -4.47 3.95 -24.30
CA VAL A 139 -5.59 3.05 -24.58
C VAL A 139 -5.36 2.26 -25.86
N GLU A 140 -5.45 0.94 -25.76
CA GLU A 140 -5.29 0.02 -26.88
C GLU A 140 -6.63 -0.26 -27.58
N ARG A 141 -6.89 0.43 -28.69
CA ARG A 141 -8.14 0.32 -29.46
C ARG A 141 -8.34 -1.01 -30.20
N LYS A 142 -7.38 -1.93 -30.14
CA LYS A 142 -7.48 -3.23 -30.83
C LYS A 142 -8.31 -4.25 -30.05
N HIS A 143 -8.43 -4.07 -28.74
CA HIS A 143 -9.21 -4.93 -27.87
C HIS A 143 -10.65 -4.41 -27.78
N SER A 144 -11.63 -5.31 -27.94
CA SER A 144 -13.04 -5.00 -27.69
C SER A 144 -13.32 -5.05 -26.19
N CYS A 145 -14.17 -4.14 -25.71
CA CYS A 145 -14.68 -4.09 -24.34
C CYS A 145 -16.22 -4.24 -24.33
N ASP A 146 -16.80 -4.94 -25.31
CA ASP A 146 -18.25 -5.03 -25.48
C ASP A 146 -18.94 -5.67 -24.26
N GLN A 147 -18.29 -6.62 -23.58
CA GLN A 147 -18.85 -7.25 -22.37
C GLN A 147 -18.88 -6.28 -21.20
N GLU A 148 -17.83 -5.49 -21.04
CA GLU A 148 -17.71 -4.46 -20.01
C GLU A 148 -18.68 -3.29 -20.26
N GLU A 149 -18.93 -2.93 -21.52
CA GLU A 149 -19.97 -1.96 -21.89
C GLU A 149 -21.36 -2.46 -21.46
N HIS A 150 -21.71 -3.71 -21.76
CA HIS A 150 -22.97 -4.30 -21.26
C HIS A 150 -23.05 -4.38 -19.73
N LEU A 151 -21.91 -4.59 -19.05
CA LEU A 151 -21.85 -4.54 -17.59
C LEU A 151 -22.13 -3.14 -17.06
N LEU A 152 -21.58 -2.10 -17.70
CA LEU A 152 -21.88 -0.71 -17.35
C LEU A 152 -23.36 -0.39 -17.55
N GLU A 153 -23.96 -0.78 -18.69
CA GLU A 153 -25.40 -0.59 -18.96
C GLU A 153 -26.28 -1.33 -17.94
N TRP A 154 -25.90 -2.56 -17.56
CA TRP A 154 -26.55 -3.30 -16.50
C TRP A 154 -26.42 -2.59 -15.15
N GLY A 155 -25.23 -2.07 -14.83
CA GLY A 155 -24.99 -1.30 -13.61
C GLY A 155 -25.86 -0.05 -13.55
N GLU A 156 -25.86 0.75 -14.61
CA GLU A 156 -26.67 1.97 -14.73
C GLU A 156 -28.17 1.66 -14.57
N SER A 157 -28.64 0.57 -15.17
CA SER A 157 -30.02 0.08 -15.00
C SER A 157 -30.36 -0.36 -13.56
N ASN A 158 -29.35 -0.68 -12.75
CA ASN A 158 -29.47 -1.02 -11.33
C ASN A 158 -29.08 0.14 -10.40
N GLY A 159 -28.93 1.36 -10.93
CA GLY A 159 -28.70 2.58 -10.14
C GLY A 159 -27.23 2.95 -9.92
N VAL A 160 -26.28 2.26 -10.55
CA VAL A 160 -24.87 2.69 -10.56
C VAL A 160 -24.77 4.02 -11.29
N GLN A 161 -24.06 4.98 -10.70
CA GLN A 161 -23.70 6.22 -11.38
C GLN A 161 -22.20 6.21 -11.66
N THR A 162 -21.81 6.46 -12.91
CA THR A 162 -20.40 6.38 -13.31
C THR A 162 -20.01 7.50 -14.25
N ARG A 163 -18.90 8.17 -13.95
CA ARG A 163 -18.18 9.08 -14.84
C ARG A 163 -17.03 8.37 -15.57
N LEU A 164 -16.95 7.06 -15.43
CA LEU A 164 -15.89 6.21 -15.97
C LEU A 164 -16.43 5.30 -17.07
N GLN A 165 -15.57 4.93 -17.99
CA GLN A 165 -15.78 3.84 -18.97
C GLN A 165 -14.65 2.83 -18.86
N ILE A 166 -14.90 1.59 -19.26
CA ILE A 166 -13.86 0.56 -19.24
C ILE A 166 -13.15 0.54 -20.59
N ALA A 167 -11.82 0.44 -20.55
CA ALA A 167 -10.99 0.35 -21.73
C ALA A 167 -9.79 -0.57 -21.48
N TYR A 168 -9.14 -1.04 -22.55
CA TYR A 168 -7.88 -1.75 -22.43
C TYR A 168 -6.72 -0.75 -22.37
N VAL A 169 -6.03 -0.70 -21.25
CA VAL A 169 -4.88 0.16 -20.98
C VAL A 169 -3.58 -0.64 -21.13
N GLN A 170 -2.66 -0.10 -21.92
CA GLN A 170 -1.37 -0.73 -22.19
C GLN A 170 -0.62 -1.01 -20.88
N GLY A 171 -0.26 -2.28 -20.66
CA GLY A 171 0.50 -2.72 -19.48
C GLY A 171 -0.35 -3.02 -18.23
N ALA A 172 -1.58 -2.51 -18.14
CA ALA A 172 -2.49 -2.75 -17.01
C ALA A 172 -3.64 -3.72 -17.34
N GLY A 173 -3.90 -3.96 -18.63
CA GLY A 173 -5.04 -4.76 -19.06
C GLY A 173 -6.31 -3.92 -19.08
N ARG A 174 -7.43 -4.44 -18.57
CA ARG A 174 -8.69 -3.65 -18.51
C ARG A 174 -8.62 -2.67 -17.35
N GLY A 175 -9.01 -1.42 -17.59
CA GLY A 175 -8.98 -0.34 -16.61
C GLY A 175 -10.11 0.66 -16.82
N ALA A 176 -10.44 1.40 -15.77
CA ALA A 176 -11.47 2.44 -15.81
C ALA A 176 -10.86 3.81 -16.17
N ILE A 177 -11.33 4.42 -17.26
CA ILE A 177 -10.86 5.73 -17.74
C ILE A 177 -11.96 6.79 -17.61
N ALA A 178 -11.58 8.03 -17.33
CA ALA A 178 -12.54 9.12 -17.15
C ALA A 178 -13.20 9.55 -18.46
N LYS A 179 -14.53 9.68 -18.47
CA LYS A 179 -15.33 10.18 -19.61
C LYS A 179 -15.26 11.70 -19.74
N GLU A 180 -14.89 12.38 -18.67
CA GLU A 180 -14.84 13.83 -18.52
C GLU A 180 -13.76 14.22 -17.50
N ASP A 181 -13.49 15.52 -17.36
CA ASP A 181 -12.61 16.01 -16.29
C ASP A 181 -13.33 15.91 -14.93
N ILE A 182 -12.73 15.20 -13.98
CA ILE A 182 -13.28 14.95 -12.65
C ILE A 182 -12.38 15.63 -11.61
N LYS A 183 -12.98 16.44 -10.72
CA LYS A 183 -12.24 17.25 -9.74
C LYS A 183 -12.04 16.50 -8.43
N VAL A 184 -11.13 17.01 -7.60
CA VAL A 184 -10.97 16.55 -6.20
C VAL A 184 -12.29 16.70 -5.46
N GLY A 185 -12.71 15.63 -4.79
CA GLY A 185 -13.98 15.53 -4.06
C GLY A 185 -15.19 15.12 -4.90
N ASP A 186 -15.09 15.12 -6.24
CA ASP A 186 -16.15 14.60 -7.08
C ASP A 186 -16.21 13.07 -7.00
N ILE A 187 -17.42 12.52 -7.10
CA ILE A 187 -17.66 11.07 -7.16
C ILE A 187 -17.40 10.59 -8.60
N ALA A 188 -16.41 9.72 -8.77
CA ALA A 188 -16.12 9.10 -10.06
C ALA A 188 -17.04 7.90 -10.33
N LEU A 189 -17.36 7.14 -9.28
CA LEU A 189 -18.21 5.96 -9.34
C LEU A 189 -19.04 5.85 -8.04
N GLU A 190 -20.32 5.57 -8.17
CA GLU A 190 -21.25 5.34 -7.06
C GLU A 190 -21.99 4.02 -7.26
N ILE A 191 -21.85 3.10 -6.30
CA ILE A 191 -22.37 1.74 -6.37
C ILE A 191 -23.45 1.55 -5.29
N PRO A 192 -24.74 1.38 -5.64
CA PRO A 192 -25.77 1.05 -4.67
C PRO A 192 -25.47 -0.28 -3.97
N VAL A 193 -25.82 -0.39 -2.68
CA VAL A 193 -25.61 -1.62 -1.90
C VAL A 193 -26.21 -2.86 -2.57
N SER A 194 -27.34 -2.71 -3.28
CA SER A 194 -28.00 -3.82 -3.99
C SER A 194 -27.19 -4.43 -5.15
N VAL A 195 -26.10 -3.78 -5.59
CA VAL A 195 -25.21 -4.26 -6.66
C VAL A 195 -23.96 -4.95 -6.08
N ILE A 196 -23.67 -4.75 -4.79
CA ILE A 196 -22.51 -5.33 -4.11
C ILE A 196 -22.75 -6.83 -3.86
N ILE A 197 -21.73 -7.65 -4.13
CA ILE A 197 -21.74 -9.09 -3.84
C ILE A 197 -21.11 -9.28 -2.46
N SER A 198 -21.92 -9.70 -1.49
CA SER A 198 -21.51 -9.96 -0.10
C SER A 198 -22.11 -11.25 0.43
N ASP A 199 -21.71 -11.65 1.63
CA ASP A 199 -22.07 -12.89 2.34
C ASP A 199 -23.59 -13.09 2.50
N GLU A 200 -24.38 -12.02 2.50
CA GLU A 200 -25.85 -12.05 2.41
C GLU A 200 -26.36 -12.97 1.27
N LEU A 201 -25.70 -13.00 0.12
CA LEU A 201 -26.09 -13.85 -1.02
C LEU A 201 -25.91 -15.35 -0.73
N VAL A 202 -24.98 -15.70 0.17
CA VAL A 202 -24.82 -17.08 0.63
C VAL A 202 -26.01 -17.49 1.49
N HIS A 203 -26.50 -16.60 2.37
CA HIS A 203 -27.65 -16.86 3.22
C HIS A 203 -28.95 -17.04 2.43
N GLU A 204 -29.10 -16.30 1.33
CA GLU A 204 -30.22 -16.46 0.39
C GLU A 204 -30.13 -17.76 -0.42
N SER A 205 -28.95 -18.35 -0.49
CA SER A 205 -28.70 -19.60 -1.20
C SER A 205 -29.00 -20.83 -0.34
N GLY A 206 -29.25 -21.96 -1.00
CA GLY A 206 -29.28 -23.26 -0.34
C GLY A 206 -27.92 -23.73 0.19
N MET A 207 -26.85 -22.93 0.20
CA MET A 207 -25.52 -23.36 0.63
C MET A 207 -25.27 -23.14 2.13
N HIS A 208 -25.82 -22.06 2.69
CA HIS A 208 -25.52 -21.63 4.05
C HIS A 208 -25.83 -22.71 5.10
N HIS A 209 -26.96 -23.41 4.96
CA HIS A 209 -27.40 -24.44 5.91
C HIS A 209 -26.49 -25.68 6.00
N VAL A 210 -25.61 -25.87 5.00
CA VAL A 210 -24.58 -26.91 5.01
C VAL A 210 -23.32 -26.35 5.65
N LEU A 211 -22.83 -25.21 5.15
CA LEU A 211 -21.54 -24.64 5.54
C LEU A 211 -21.52 -24.12 6.98
N GLU A 212 -22.64 -23.61 7.51
CA GLU A 212 -22.72 -23.12 8.90
C GLU A 212 -22.46 -24.21 9.96
N LYS A 213 -22.58 -25.49 9.58
CA LYS A 213 -22.38 -26.64 10.48
C LYS A 213 -20.94 -27.13 10.49
N ILE A 214 -20.11 -26.65 9.57
CA ILE A 214 -18.72 -27.05 9.43
C ILE A 214 -17.88 -26.07 10.25
N ASP A 215 -17.19 -26.60 11.26
CA ASP A 215 -16.34 -25.79 12.11
C ASP A 215 -15.17 -25.21 11.29
N GLY A 216 -14.82 -23.95 11.54
CA GLY A 216 -13.72 -23.26 10.86
C GLY A 216 -14.01 -22.67 9.47
N VAL A 217 -15.20 -22.86 8.88
CA VAL A 217 -15.55 -22.23 7.59
C VAL A 217 -15.91 -20.76 7.79
N SER A 218 -15.06 -19.86 7.28
CA SER A 218 -15.30 -18.41 7.31
C SER A 218 -16.36 -17.97 6.29
N SER A 219 -16.98 -16.80 6.51
CA SER A 219 -17.92 -16.20 5.56
C SER A 219 -17.27 -15.94 4.19
N GLU A 220 -15.98 -15.61 4.16
CA GLU A 220 -15.18 -15.49 2.93
C GLU A 220 -15.10 -16.82 2.18
N THR A 221 -14.82 -17.93 2.87
CA THR A 221 -14.79 -19.25 2.24
C THR A 221 -16.18 -19.62 1.71
N MET A 222 -17.26 -19.31 2.43
CA MET A 222 -18.61 -19.55 1.94
C MET A 222 -18.92 -18.76 0.66
N LEU A 223 -18.49 -17.50 0.60
CA LEU A 223 -18.65 -16.65 -0.58
C LEU A 223 -17.86 -17.15 -1.79
N LEU A 224 -16.66 -17.65 -1.55
CA LEU A 224 -15.84 -18.28 -2.57
C LEU A 224 -16.56 -19.49 -3.17
N LEU A 225 -17.05 -20.40 -2.33
CA LEU A 225 -17.80 -21.59 -2.76
C LEU A 225 -19.11 -21.23 -3.47
N TRP A 226 -19.77 -20.14 -3.06
CA TRP A 226 -20.93 -19.60 -3.73
C TRP A 226 -20.59 -19.10 -5.14
N SER A 227 -19.50 -18.34 -5.30
CA SER A 227 -19.07 -17.81 -6.60
C SER A 227 -18.74 -18.92 -7.60
N MET A 228 -18.17 -20.05 -7.14
CA MET A 228 -17.90 -21.22 -8.00
C MET A 228 -19.18 -21.73 -8.65
N LYS A 229 -20.26 -21.89 -7.89
CA LYS A 229 -21.55 -22.33 -8.43
C LYS A 229 -22.26 -21.25 -9.23
N GLU A 230 -22.25 -20.01 -8.72
CA GLU A 230 -23.00 -18.90 -9.31
C GLU A 230 -22.48 -18.51 -10.70
N LYS A 231 -21.18 -18.66 -10.97
CA LYS A 231 -20.59 -18.46 -12.32
C LYS A 231 -21.35 -19.24 -13.41
N HIS A 232 -21.84 -20.43 -13.08
CA HIS A 232 -22.55 -21.33 -13.99
C HIS A 232 -24.08 -21.17 -13.97
N ASN A 233 -24.63 -20.34 -13.07
CA ASN A 233 -26.06 -20.09 -12.97
C ASN A 233 -26.53 -19.12 -14.08
N CYS A 234 -27.26 -19.63 -15.07
CA CYS A 234 -27.76 -18.82 -16.19
C CYS A 234 -28.82 -17.79 -15.79
N ASN A 235 -29.47 -17.96 -14.63
CA ASN A 235 -30.47 -17.05 -14.10
C ASN A 235 -29.88 -16.10 -13.04
N SER A 236 -28.56 -16.12 -12.84
CA SER A 236 -27.90 -15.23 -11.88
C SER A 236 -28.14 -13.78 -12.23
N LYS A 237 -28.49 -12.96 -11.22
CA LYS A 237 -28.48 -11.50 -11.32
C LYS A 237 -27.11 -10.97 -11.78
N PHE A 238 -26.03 -11.64 -11.37
CA PHE A 238 -24.65 -11.25 -11.61
C PHE A 238 -24.05 -11.95 -12.83
N LYS A 239 -24.85 -12.61 -13.68
CA LYS A 239 -24.34 -13.35 -14.84
C LYS A 239 -23.50 -12.48 -15.77
N ILE A 240 -23.92 -11.22 -15.99
CA ILE A 240 -23.18 -10.27 -16.82
C ILE A 240 -21.80 -9.97 -16.22
N TYR A 241 -21.74 -9.75 -14.90
CA TYR A 241 -20.47 -9.55 -14.19
C TYR A 241 -19.55 -10.77 -14.30
N PHE A 242 -20.04 -11.98 -14.00
CA PHE A 242 -19.24 -13.20 -14.11
C PHE A 242 -18.71 -13.45 -15.53
N ASN A 243 -19.46 -13.05 -16.57
CA ASN A 243 -19.00 -13.17 -17.96
C ASN A 243 -17.87 -12.18 -18.32
N THR A 244 -17.69 -11.10 -17.55
CA THR A 244 -16.55 -10.16 -17.72
C THR A 244 -15.30 -10.62 -16.99
N LEU A 245 -15.39 -11.55 -16.04
CA LEU A 245 -14.22 -12.00 -15.29
C LEU A 245 -13.26 -12.79 -16.18
N PRO A 246 -11.94 -12.72 -15.92
CA PRO A 246 -10.98 -13.51 -16.68
C PRO A 246 -11.19 -15.01 -16.41
N GLU A 247 -10.97 -15.84 -17.44
CA GLU A 247 -11.01 -17.30 -17.27
C GLU A 247 -9.79 -17.84 -16.51
N GLN A 248 -8.68 -17.10 -16.54
CA GLN A 248 -7.45 -17.41 -15.82
C GLN A 248 -6.85 -16.12 -15.26
N PHE A 249 -6.35 -16.17 -14.03
CA PHE A 249 -5.59 -15.08 -13.44
C PHE A 249 -4.09 -15.32 -13.61
N ASN A 250 -3.30 -14.25 -13.53
CA ASN A 250 -1.84 -14.31 -13.62
C ASN A 250 -1.20 -14.06 -12.24
N THR A 251 -1.84 -14.53 -11.17
CA THR A 251 -1.29 -14.37 -9.81
C THR A 251 -0.12 -15.32 -9.58
N GLY A 252 0.70 -15.02 -8.56
CA GLY A 252 1.78 -15.91 -8.13
C GLY A 252 1.28 -17.34 -7.83
N LEU A 253 0.03 -17.49 -7.40
CA LEU A 253 -0.59 -18.80 -7.14
C LEU A 253 -0.67 -19.68 -8.40
N SER A 254 -0.69 -19.07 -9.60
CA SER A 254 -0.79 -19.76 -10.90
C SER A 254 0.49 -19.76 -11.74
N PHE A 255 1.61 -19.21 -11.21
CA PHE A 255 2.92 -19.24 -11.88
C PHE A 255 3.38 -20.64 -12.30
N GLY A 256 3.83 -20.78 -13.55
CA GLY A 256 4.43 -22.01 -14.05
C GLY A 256 5.79 -22.32 -13.43
N VAL A 257 6.30 -23.53 -13.69
CA VAL A 257 7.59 -24.01 -13.16
C VAL A 257 8.74 -23.08 -13.53
N ASP A 258 8.79 -22.60 -14.79
CA ASP A 258 9.84 -21.69 -15.25
C ASP A 258 9.81 -20.35 -14.49
N ALA A 259 8.63 -19.81 -14.19
CA ALA A 259 8.50 -18.59 -13.40
C ALA A 259 8.97 -18.81 -11.95
N ILE A 260 8.61 -19.94 -11.35
CA ILE A 260 9.04 -20.32 -9.99
C ILE A 260 10.57 -20.47 -9.92
N MET A 261 11.22 -21.07 -10.92
CA MET A 261 12.68 -21.17 -10.97
C MET A 261 13.39 -19.81 -11.01
N ASN A 262 12.76 -18.78 -11.59
CA ASN A 262 13.32 -17.42 -11.62
C ASN A 262 13.20 -16.68 -10.28
N LEU A 263 12.44 -17.20 -9.32
CA LEU A 263 12.28 -16.65 -7.97
C LEU A 263 13.29 -17.22 -6.96
N ASP A 264 14.19 -18.11 -7.38
CA ASP A 264 15.18 -18.72 -6.50
C ASP A 264 16.06 -17.67 -5.80
N GLY A 265 16.29 -17.89 -4.51
CA GLY A 265 16.94 -16.93 -3.61
C GLY A 265 16.09 -15.74 -3.16
N THR A 266 14.83 -15.61 -3.61
CA THR A 266 13.91 -14.55 -3.15
C THR A 266 12.90 -15.07 -2.13
N LEU A 267 12.48 -14.21 -1.19
CA LEU A 267 11.41 -14.53 -0.22
C LEU A 267 10.06 -14.82 -0.90
N LEU A 268 9.81 -14.26 -2.09
CA LEU A 268 8.57 -14.48 -2.84
C LEU A 268 8.39 -15.96 -3.24
N LEU A 269 9.49 -16.70 -3.46
CA LEU A 269 9.41 -18.14 -3.72
C LEU A 269 8.77 -18.89 -2.54
N GLU A 270 9.19 -18.57 -1.32
CA GLU A 270 8.65 -19.16 -0.10
C GLU A 270 7.20 -18.74 0.12
N GLU A 271 6.89 -17.45 -0.04
CA GLU A 271 5.52 -16.90 0.09
C GLU A 271 4.53 -17.62 -0.86
N VAL A 272 4.87 -17.72 -2.15
CA VAL A 272 4.00 -18.39 -3.15
C VAL A 272 3.86 -19.88 -2.85
N THR A 273 4.95 -20.54 -2.44
CA THR A 273 4.94 -21.98 -2.13
C THR A 273 4.05 -22.26 -0.93
N GLN A 274 4.18 -21.49 0.15
CA GLN A 274 3.37 -21.63 1.35
C GLN A 274 1.89 -21.33 1.06
N ALA A 275 1.60 -20.28 0.30
CA ALA A 275 0.23 -19.94 -0.07
C ALA A 275 -0.43 -21.06 -0.89
N ARG A 276 0.28 -21.66 -1.86
CA ARG A 276 -0.24 -22.81 -2.63
C ARG A 276 -0.49 -24.04 -1.78
N GLN A 277 0.44 -24.38 -0.89
CA GLN A 277 0.28 -25.51 0.02
C GLN A 277 -0.92 -25.32 0.95
N HIS A 278 -1.11 -24.09 1.44
CA HIS A 278 -2.26 -23.74 2.27
C HIS A 278 -3.58 -23.91 1.53
N LEU A 279 -3.68 -23.44 0.28
CA LEU A 279 -4.88 -23.62 -0.53
C LEU A 279 -5.15 -25.10 -0.86
N LEU A 280 -4.12 -25.87 -1.16
CA LEU A 280 -4.27 -27.30 -1.42
C LEU A 280 -4.78 -28.05 -0.19
N ALA A 281 -4.24 -27.72 1.00
CA ALA A 281 -4.71 -28.30 2.26
C ALA A 281 -6.18 -27.96 2.53
N GLN A 282 -6.59 -26.69 2.32
CA GLN A 282 -8.01 -26.30 2.44
C GLN A 282 -8.91 -27.05 1.46
N TYR A 283 -8.46 -27.24 0.22
CA TYR A 283 -9.21 -27.98 -0.79
C TYR A 283 -9.42 -29.45 -0.39
N ASP A 284 -8.33 -30.12 0.02
CA ASP A 284 -8.36 -31.52 0.42
C ASP A 284 -9.20 -31.77 1.68
N GLU A 285 -9.29 -30.77 2.57
CA GLU A 285 -10.10 -30.81 3.78
C GLU A 285 -11.60 -30.66 3.49
N LEU A 286 -11.98 -29.71 2.63
CA LEU A 286 -13.39 -29.33 2.43
C LEU A 286 -14.09 -30.21 1.38
N PHE A 287 -13.47 -30.38 0.22
CA PHE A 287 -14.19 -30.78 -1.00
C PHE A 287 -14.59 -32.25 -1.04
N PRO A 288 -13.75 -33.22 -0.62
CA PRO A 288 -14.16 -34.62 -0.59
C PRO A 288 -15.40 -34.86 0.29
N ALA A 289 -15.52 -34.18 1.42
CA ALA A 289 -16.68 -34.32 2.30
C ALA A 289 -17.92 -33.63 1.70
N LEU A 290 -17.80 -32.35 1.32
CA LEU A 290 -18.91 -31.56 0.77
C LEU A 290 -19.54 -32.22 -0.48
N CYS A 291 -18.71 -32.66 -1.42
CA CYS A 291 -19.17 -33.25 -2.68
C CYS A 291 -19.81 -34.63 -2.49
N ASN A 292 -19.40 -35.41 -1.49
CA ASN A 292 -19.96 -36.74 -1.21
C ASN A 292 -21.25 -36.67 -0.37
N ASP A 293 -21.26 -35.82 0.65
CA ASP A 293 -22.37 -35.74 1.61
C ASP A 293 -23.52 -34.86 1.09
N HIS A 294 -23.21 -33.87 0.24
CA HIS A 294 -24.16 -32.87 -0.26
C HIS A 294 -24.03 -32.62 -1.78
N PRO A 295 -24.10 -33.64 -2.65
CA PRO A 295 -23.87 -33.51 -4.10
C PRO A 295 -24.91 -32.64 -4.84
N ASP A 296 -26.09 -32.42 -4.25
CA ASP A 296 -27.12 -31.53 -4.77
C ASP A 296 -26.77 -30.04 -4.57
N VAL A 297 -26.04 -29.74 -3.49
CA VAL A 297 -25.55 -28.40 -3.19
C VAL A 297 -24.19 -28.17 -3.83
N PHE A 298 -23.29 -29.16 -3.73
CA PHE A 298 -21.89 -29.15 -4.18
C PHE A 298 -21.62 -30.21 -5.26
N PRO A 299 -22.12 -30.03 -6.49
CA PRO A 299 -21.87 -30.95 -7.60
C PRO A 299 -20.36 -31.04 -7.93
N PRO A 300 -19.73 -32.23 -7.90
CA PRO A 300 -18.27 -32.38 -8.04
C PRO A 300 -17.66 -31.71 -9.28
N GLU A 301 -18.40 -31.62 -10.38
CA GLU A 301 -17.96 -30.98 -11.62
C GLU A 301 -17.74 -29.45 -11.52
N LEU A 302 -18.36 -28.78 -10.55
CA LEU A 302 -18.19 -27.34 -10.32
C LEU A 302 -17.15 -27.04 -9.24
N TYR A 303 -16.74 -28.07 -8.50
CA TYR A 303 -15.95 -27.96 -7.28
C TYR A 303 -14.62 -28.71 -7.44
N THR A 304 -13.94 -28.51 -8.58
CA THR A 304 -12.59 -29.03 -8.85
C THR A 304 -11.51 -28.10 -8.30
N TRP A 305 -10.26 -28.59 -8.22
CA TRP A 305 -9.10 -27.78 -7.82
C TRP A 305 -8.96 -26.52 -8.67
N GLU A 306 -9.13 -26.62 -9.99
CA GLU A 306 -8.99 -25.49 -10.90
C GLU A 306 -10.08 -24.44 -10.66
N GLN A 307 -11.33 -24.86 -10.40
CA GLN A 307 -12.42 -23.93 -10.09
C GLN A 307 -12.23 -23.29 -8.70
N PHE A 308 -11.72 -24.04 -7.73
CA PHE A 308 -11.41 -23.53 -6.41
C PHE A 308 -10.28 -22.48 -6.47
N LEU A 309 -9.19 -22.80 -7.15
CA LEU A 309 -8.08 -21.86 -7.35
C LEU A 309 -8.54 -20.60 -8.09
N TRP A 310 -9.34 -20.74 -9.15
CA TRP A 310 -9.93 -19.59 -9.86
C TRP A 310 -10.76 -18.71 -8.93
N ALA A 311 -11.58 -19.30 -8.04
CA ALA A 311 -12.39 -18.55 -7.10
C ALA A 311 -11.53 -17.88 -6.01
N CYS A 312 -10.49 -18.54 -5.51
CA CYS A 312 -9.48 -17.93 -4.62
C CYS A 312 -8.87 -16.68 -5.28
N GLU A 313 -8.36 -16.82 -6.50
CA GLU A 313 -7.72 -15.73 -7.23
C GLU A 313 -8.69 -14.58 -7.54
N LEU A 314 -9.95 -14.88 -7.86
CA LEU A 314 -11.00 -13.88 -8.00
C LEU A 314 -11.14 -13.04 -6.72
N TRP A 315 -11.35 -13.69 -5.58
CA TRP A 315 -11.58 -12.99 -4.32
C TRP A 315 -10.33 -12.27 -3.82
N TYR A 316 -9.14 -12.86 -3.96
CA TYR A 316 -7.89 -12.21 -3.55
C TYR A 316 -7.54 -10.99 -4.39
N SER A 317 -7.81 -11.02 -5.70
CA SER A 317 -7.43 -9.93 -6.60
C SER A 317 -8.47 -8.81 -6.74
N ARG A 318 -9.75 -9.08 -6.43
CA ARG A 318 -10.86 -8.14 -6.74
C ARG A 318 -11.76 -7.80 -5.55
N SER A 319 -11.62 -8.47 -4.40
CA SER A 319 -12.47 -8.15 -3.26
C SER A 319 -12.04 -6.88 -2.54
N MET A 320 -13.00 -6.23 -1.89
CA MET A 320 -12.80 -5.04 -1.07
C MET A 320 -13.47 -5.26 0.29
N LYS A 321 -12.85 -4.76 1.36
CA LYS A 321 -13.45 -4.74 2.69
C LYS A 321 -14.31 -3.49 2.85
N ILE A 322 -15.63 -3.67 2.98
CA ILE A 322 -16.61 -2.60 3.05
C ILE A 322 -17.28 -2.57 4.42
N MET A 323 -17.26 -1.41 5.07
CA MET A 323 -18.01 -1.12 6.28
C MET A 323 -19.43 -0.71 5.90
N PHE A 324 -20.41 -1.52 6.29
CA PHE A 324 -21.82 -1.26 6.05
C PHE A 324 -22.44 -0.37 7.13
N SER A 325 -23.66 0.11 6.89
CA SER A 325 -24.43 0.96 7.80
C SER A 325 -24.72 0.32 9.16
N ASP A 326 -24.62 -1.00 9.27
CA ASP A 326 -24.75 -1.77 10.52
C ASP A 326 -23.45 -1.81 11.34
N GLY A 327 -22.39 -1.17 10.86
CA GLY A 327 -21.06 -1.15 11.48
C GLY A 327 -20.23 -2.41 11.22
N ARG A 328 -20.74 -3.38 10.45
CA ARG A 328 -19.99 -4.61 10.14
C ARG A 328 -19.10 -4.41 8.92
N LEU A 329 -17.86 -4.87 9.05
CA LEU A 329 -16.91 -4.96 7.95
C LEU A 329 -17.11 -6.28 7.23
N ARG A 330 -17.27 -6.25 5.91
CA ARG A 330 -17.50 -7.45 5.09
C ARG A 330 -16.61 -7.43 3.86
N THR A 331 -16.13 -8.60 3.45
CA THR A 331 -15.38 -8.78 2.21
C THR A 331 -16.36 -8.92 1.05
N CYS A 332 -16.22 -8.09 0.01
CA CYS A 332 -17.21 -7.98 -1.06
C CYS A 332 -16.56 -7.93 -2.44
N LEU A 333 -17.24 -8.47 -3.46
CA LEU A 333 -16.96 -8.12 -4.86
C LEU A 333 -17.86 -6.96 -5.27
N ILE A 334 -17.29 -6.00 -5.99
CA ILE A 334 -17.98 -4.76 -6.36
C ILE A 334 -17.92 -4.62 -7.88
N PRO A 335 -18.94 -5.15 -8.59
CA PRO A 335 -18.98 -5.07 -10.04
C PRO A 335 -18.73 -3.64 -10.53
N ILE A 336 -17.96 -3.49 -11.62
CA ILE A 336 -17.53 -2.22 -12.23
C ILE A 336 -16.38 -1.57 -11.45
N ALA A 337 -16.46 -1.49 -10.11
CA ALA A 337 -15.39 -0.89 -9.31
C ALA A 337 -14.09 -1.71 -9.33
N ASP A 338 -14.19 -3.02 -9.55
CA ASP A 338 -13.05 -3.94 -9.67
C ASP A 338 -12.23 -3.77 -10.97
N PHE A 339 -12.60 -2.83 -11.85
CA PHE A 339 -11.79 -2.36 -12.97
C PHE A 339 -10.91 -1.14 -12.64
N LEU A 340 -11.02 -0.58 -11.43
CA LEU A 340 -10.13 0.49 -10.98
C LEU A 340 -8.76 -0.10 -10.63
N ASN A 341 -7.77 0.04 -11.51
CA ASN A 341 -6.42 -0.50 -11.31
C ASN A 341 -5.65 0.23 -10.20
N HIS A 342 -4.60 -0.41 -9.69
CA HIS A 342 -3.76 0.15 -8.63
C HIS A 342 -2.76 1.21 -9.11
N SER A 343 -2.47 2.20 -8.28
CA SER A 343 -1.29 3.05 -8.42
C SER A 343 -0.66 3.46 -7.09
N LEU A 344 0.65 3.70 -7.11
CA LEU A 344 1.39 4.36 -6.03
C LEU A 344 0.97 5.85 -5.89
N CYS A 345 0.48 6.47 -6.96
CA CYS A 345 -0.08 7.84 -6.97
C CYS A 345 -1.58 7.78 -7.40
N PRO A 346 -2.45 7.23 -6.55
CA PRO A 346 -3.83 6.92 -6.92
C PRO A 346 -4.71 8.18 -7.02
N HIS A 347 -5.76 8.10 -7.84
CA HIS A 347 -6.84 9.09 -7.87
C HIS A 347 -7.83 8.91 -6.73
N ILE A 348 -8.07 7.67 -6.30
CA ILE A 348 -9.00 7.33 -5.24
C ILE A 348 -8.23 6.63 -4.12
N MET A 349 -8.26 7.21 -2.92
CA MET A 349 -7.59 6.65 -1.74
C MET A 349 -8.56 6.24 -0.63
N GLN A 350 -9.70 6.92 -0.54
CA GLN A 350 -10.69 6.70 0.49
C GLN A 350 -11.93 6.09 -0.15
N TYR A 351 -12.13 4.82 0.18
CA TYR A 351 -13.27 4.00 -0.17
C TYR A 351 -13.38 2.93 0.92
N GLY A 352 -14.44 2.13 0.91
CA GLY A 352 -14.60 1.07 1.90
C GLY A 352 -15.62 1.34 2.99
N LYS A 353 -16.46 2.37 2.86
CA LYS A 353 -17.60 2.60 3.74
C LYS A 353 -18.82 3.01 2.93
N VAL A 354 -19.95 2.39 3.22
CA VAL A 354 -21.25 2.78 2.65
C VAL A 354 -21.68 4.12 3.22
N ASP A 355 -22.03 5.06 2.35
CA ASP A 355 -22.68 6.30 2.75
C ASP A 355 -24.12 6.00 3.17
N THR A 356 -24.47 6.39 4.40
CA THR A 356 -25.78 6.09 4.98
C THR A 356 -26.91 6.92 4.37
N ALA A 357 -26.61 8.09 3.81
CA ALA A 357 -27.62 8.98 3.25
C ALA A 357 -28.06 8.52 1.85
N THR A 358 -27.12 8.04 1.04
CA THR A 358 -27.39 7.51 -0.31
C THR A 358 -27.55 6.00 -0.35
N ASN A 359 -27.16 5.28 0.70
CA ASN A 359 -27.11 3.82 0.76
C ASN A 359 -26.30 3.20 -0.40
N SER A 360 -25.15 3.82 -0.66
CA SER A 360 -24.24 3.48 -1.76
C SER A 360 -22.78 3.56 -1.30
N LEU A 361 -21.90 2.85 -1.99
CA LEU A 361 -20.46 2.99 -1.88
C LEU A 361 -19.97 4.02 -2.91
N GLN A 362 -19.24 5.03 -2.46
CA GLN A 362 -18.75 6.12 -3.30
C GLN A 362 -17.24 6.08 -3.46
N PHE A 363 -16.77 6.30 -4.68
CA PHE A 363 -15.37 6.40 -5.04
C PHE A 363 -15.05 7.84 -5.42
N CYS A 364 -14.67 8.64 -4.42
CA CYS A 364 -14.37 10.06 -4.58
C CYS A 364 -12.90 10.30 -4.94
N LEU A 365 -12.65 11.30 -5.79
CA LEU A 365 -11.29 11.63 -6.18
C LEU A 365 -10.51 12.39 -5.10
N SER A 366 -9.37 11.86 -4.71
CA SER A 366 -8.33 12.46 -3.88
C SER A 366 -7.33 13.30 -4.69
N ARG A 367 -7.25 13.11 -6.01
CA ARG A 367 -6.57 14.01 -6.96
C ARG A 367 -7.36 14.08 -8.27
N PRO A 368 -7.29 15.17 -9.05
CA PRO A 368 -8.11 15.29 -10.26
C PRO A 368 -7.74 14.24 -11.30
N SER A 369 -8.71 13.87 -12.13
CA SER A 369 -8.53 12.98 -13.28
C SER A 369 -9.00 13.70 -14.54
N GLY A 370 -8.15 13.76 -15.56
CA GLY A 370 -8.50 14.35 -16.85
C GLY A 370 -9.27 13.39 -17.76
N ILE A 371 -10.03 13.92 -18.71
CA ILE A 371 -10.71 13.10 -19.73
C ILE A 371 -9.73 12.14 -20.43
N GLY A 372 -10.08 10.85 -20.46
CA GLY A 372 -9.28 9.78 -21.06
C GLY A 372 -8.08 9.32 -20.21
N GLU A 373 -7.84 9.91 -19.04
CA GLU A 373 -6.90 9.38 -18.05
C GLU A 373 -7.50 8.16 -17.36
N GLU A 374 -6.66 7.18 -17.04
CA GLU A 374 -7.06 6.06 -16.19
C GLU A 374 -7.23 6.52 -14.75
N CYS A 375 -8.40 6.26 -14.18
CA CYS A 375 -8.72 6.56 -12.80
C CYS A 375 -8.25 5.40 -11.92
N LEU A 376 -7.22 5.65 -11.12
CA LEU A 376 -6.49 4.62 -10.37
C LEU A 376 -6.85 4.63 -8.88
N LEU A 377 -6.85 3.45 -8.26
CA LEU A 377 -7.21 3.20 -6.87
C LEU A 377 -5.97 2.85 -6.03
N SER A 378 -5.99 3.16 -4.73
CA SER A 378 -5.03 2.58 -3.78
C SER A 378 -5.54 1.22 -3.32
N TYR A 379 -4.87 0.10 -3.62
CA TYR A 379 -5.27 -1.21 -3.07
C TYR A 379 -4.85 -1.39 -1.60
N GLY A 380 -4.04 -0.46 -1.09
CA GLY A 380 -3.48 -0.54 0.25
C GLY A 380 -1.99 -0.24 0.23
N ASN A 381 -1.35 -0.55 1.35
CA ASN A 381 0.09 -0.41 1.57
C ASN A 381 0.73 -1.78 1.37
N LEU A 382 0.74 -2.26 0.11
CA LEU A 382 1.10 -3.63 -0.22
C LEU A 382 2.48 -3.67 -0.86
N SER A 383 3.30 -4.65 -0.46
CA SER A 383 4.57 -4.95 -1.12
C SER A 383 4.33 -5.48 -2.53
N SER A 384 5.33 -5.34 -3.39
CA SER A 384 5.33 -5.94 -4.72
C SER A 384 5.23 -7.47 -4.66
N SER A 385 5.76 -8.11 -3.61
CA SER A 385 5.63 -9.57 -3.41
C SER A 385 4.17 -9.97 -3.18
N HIS A 386 3.44 -9.20 -2.36
CA HIS A 386 2.01 -9.40 -2.11
C HIS A 386 1.17 -9.12 -3.36
N LEU A 387 1.47 -8.03 -4.09
CA LEU A 387 0.77 -7.67 -5.32
C LEU A 387 0.96 -8.74 -6.41
N ILE A 388 2.16 -9.30 -6.56
CA ILE A 388 2.39 -10.42 -7.48
C ILE A 388 1.62 -11.66 -7.02
N THR A 389 1.73 -12.02 -5.75
CA THR A 389 1.14 -13.25 -5.21
C THR A 389 -0.38 -13.28 -5.35
N PHE A 390 -1.06 -12.17 -5.05
CA PHE A 390 -2.52 -12.16 -4.92
C PHE A 390 -3.25 -11.34 -6.00
N TYR A 391 -2.56 -10.42 -6.69
CA TYR A 391 -3.15 -9.57 -7.72
C TYR A 391 -2.56 -9.79 -9.12
N GLY A 392 -1.38 -10.40 -9.22
CA GLY A 392 -0.76 -10.78 -10.50
C GLY A 392 -0.16 -9.62 -11.29
N PHE A 393 0.36 -8.59 -10.62
CA PHE A 393 1.07 -7.49 -11.28
C PHE A 393 2.17 -6.90 -10.39
N LEU A 394 3.10 -6.17 -11.02
CA LEU A 394 4.11 -5.35 -10.35
C LEU A 394 3.76 -3.86 -10.58
N PRO A 395 3.67 -3.02 -9.53
CA PRO A 395 3.32 -1.61 -9.69
C PRO A 395 4.42 -0.85 -10.44
N GLN A 396 4.04 0.18 -11.19
CA GLN A 396 5.00 1.06 -11.86
C GLN A 396 5.58 2.09 -10.88
N GLY A 397 6.90 2.17 -10.81
CA GLY A 397 7.65 3.12 -9.97
C GLY A 397 8.28 2.45 -8.75
N ASP A 398 8.89 3.25 -7.90
CA ASP A 398 9.51 2.78 -6.66
C ASP A 398 8.44 2.60 -5.58
N ASN A 399 8.07 1.35 -5.31
CA ASN A 399 7.11 1.04 -4.25
C ASN A 399 7.80 1.14 -2.88
N PRO A 400 7.39 2.08 -1.98
CA PRO A 400 8.04 2.27 -0.69
C PRO A 400 7.87 1.09 0.27
N TYR A 401 6.94 0.17 -0.03
CA TYR A 401 6.65 -1.05 0.74
C TYR A 401 7.48 -2.26 0.29
N ASP A 402 8.37 -2.09 -0.69
CA ASP A 402 9.34 -3.12 -1.07
C ASP A 402 10.49 -3.14 -0.07
N VAL A 403 10.25 -3.86 1.03
CA VAL A 403 11.18 -4.07 2.13
C VAL A 403 11.71 -5.50 2.14
N ILE A 404 12.97 -5.66 2.54
CA ILE A 404 13.59 -6.94 2.89
C ILE A 404 13.60 -7.03 4.41
N PRO A 405 12.85 -7.97 5.02
CA PRO A 405 12.92 -8.22 6.45
C PRO A 405 14.26 -8.91 6.80
N LEU A 406 14.85 -8.50 7.92
CA LEU A 406 16.07 -9.07 8.49
C LEU A 406 15.79 -9.49 9.93
N ASP A 407 15.82 -10.79 10.21
CA ASP A 407 15.69 -11.29 11.57
C ASP A 407 17.04 -11.30 12.27
N ILE A 408 17.19 -10.42 13.26
CA ILE A 408 18.42 -10.23 14.04
C ILE A 408 18.16 -10.69 15.46
N ASP A 409 19.11 -11.42 16.05
CA ASP A 409 19.00 -11.88 17.43
C ASP A 409 19.05 -10.68 18.39
N ALA A 410 18.10 -10.58 19.32
CA ALA A 410 18.08 -9.51 20.30
C ALA A 410 19.35 -9.57 21.17
N PRO A 411 19.88 -8.42 21.60
CA PRO A 411 20.92 -8.41 22.61
C PRO A 411 20.40 -9.10 23.86
N GLU A 412 21.15 -10.08 24.39
CA GLU A 412 20.82 -10.76 25.65
C GLU A 412 20.69 -9.71 26.75
N VAL A 413 19.44 -9.40 27.11
CA VAL A 413 19.18 -8.64 28.32
C VAL A 413 19.37 -9.61 29.47
N ASP A 414 20.18 -9.21 30.45
CA ASP A 414 20.46 -9.94 31.70
C ASP A 414 19.17 -9.97 32.58
N SER A 415 18.10 -10.55 32.05
CA SER A 415 16.85 -10.83 32.75
C SER A 415 16.84 -12.29 33.11
N THR A 416 17.05 -12.56 34.40
CA THR A 416 16.88 -13.86 35.02
C THR A 416 15.41 -14.27 34.96
N GLU A 417 14.94 -14.79 33.82
CA GLU A 417 13.74 -15.62 33.76
C GLU A 417 13.78 -16.50 32.50
N ASP A 418 13.86 -17.79 32.78
CA ASP A 418 14.00 -18.93 31.89
C ASP A 418 12.82 -18.98 30.89
N THR A 419 12.99 -18.37 29.71
CA THR A 419 12.04 -18.53 28.61
C THR A 419 12.80 -18.81 27.31
N SER A 420 12.85 -20.08 26.95
CA SER A 420 13.31 -20.56 25.65
C SER A 420 12.31 -20.13 24.56
N MET A 421 12.46 -18.90 24.10
CA MET A 421 11.97 -18.41 22.80
C MET A 421 13.08 -17.54 22.25
N SER A 422 13.56 -17.83 21.04
CA SER A 422 14.53 -16.98 20.35
C SER A 422 13.95 -15.56 20.26
N ASN A 423 14.45 -14.63 21.06
CA ASN A 423 14.06 -13.22 21.02
C ASN A 423 14.66 -12.61 19.75
N ARG A 424 14.11 -12.94 18.58
CA ARG A 424 14.50 -12.32 17.31
C ARG A 424 13.69 -11.05 17.08
N ILE A 425 14.37 -9.99 16.66
CA ILE A 425 13.77 -8.72 16.28
C ILE A 425 13.89 -8.60 14.77
N THR A 426 12.75 -8.46 14.10
CA THR A 426 12.71 -8.23 12.65
C THR A 426 12.94 -6.74 12.37
N HIS A 427 14.02 -6.45 11.66
CA HIS A 427 14.32 -5.15 11.08
C HIS A 427 13.94 -5.12 9.59
N MET A 428 13.77 -3.93 9.04
CA MET A 428 13.46 -3.74 7.62
C MET A 428 14.59 -3.00 6.91
N VAL A 429 14.87 -3.39 5.68
CA VAL A 429 15.74 -2.67 4.74
C VAL A 429 14.98 -2.42 3.45
N ARG A 430 15.21 -1.28 2.79
CA ARG A 430 14.65 -0.97 1.47
C ARG A 430 15.70 -0.33 0.59
N GLY A 431 15.37 -0.10 -0.68
CA GLY A 431 16.25 0.58 -1.62
C GLY A 431 16.77 1.91 -1.06
N THR A 432 18.10 2.06 -0.98
CA THR A 432 18.70 3.25 -0.32
C THR A 432 18.53 4.53 -1.13
N TRP A 433 18.13 4.42 -2.41
CA TRP A 433 17.72 5.55 -3.25
C TRP A 433 16.49 6.31 -2.70
N LEU A 434 15.73 5.69 -1.80
CA LEU A 434 14.63 6.33 -1.07
C LEU A 434 15.10 7.15 0.14
N SER A 435 16.36 7.00 0.56
CA SER A 435 16.96 7.78 1.64
C SER A 435 17.70 9.00 1.07
N LYS A 436 17.64 10.16 1.74
CA LYS A 436 18.49 11.31 1.39
C LYS A 436 19.66 11.49 2.34
N ASN A 437 19.58 10.95 3.56
CA ASN A 437 20.64 11.10 4.55
C ASN A 437 21.73 10.02 4.39
N HIS A 438 22.72 10.36 3.57
CA HIS A 438 23.94 9.57 3.39
C HIS A 438 25.11 10.07 4.27
N GLY A 439 24.80 10.87 5.30
CA GLY A 439 25.79 11.37 6.24
C GLY A 439 26.43 10.26 7.06
N ILE A 440 27.56 10.57 7.68
CA ILE A 440 28.20 9.65 8.64
C ILE A 440 27.21 9.30 9.76
N PHE A 441 27.22 8.04 10.19
CA PHE A 441 26.23 7.41 11.09
C PHE A 441 24.84 7.10 10.49
N TYR A 442 24.59 7.42 9.21
CA TYR A 442 23.31 7.12 8.54
C TYR A 442 23.50 6.32 7.26
N TYR A 443 24.44 6.74 6.40
CA TYR A 443 24.86 6.02 5.18
C TYR A 443 23.76 5.72 4.17
N GLY A 444 22.55 6.28 4.31
CA GLY A 444 21.38 5.90 3.51
C GLY A 444 20.66 4.64 4.03
N LEU A 445 21.10 4.07 5.15
CA LEU A 445 20.56 2.87 5.77
C LEU A 445 19.52 3.22 6.87
N PRO A 446 18.60 2.30 7.20
CA PRO A 446 17.57 2.56 8.21
C PRO A 446 18.15 2.82 9.60
N SER A 447 17.79 3.96 10.20
CA SER A 447 18.30 4.36 11.52
C SER A 447 17.94 3.35 12.62
N ALA A 448 16.73 2.81 12.60
CA ALA A 448 16.31 1.80 13.58
C ALA A 448 17.20 0.54 13.55
N LEU A 449 17.60 0.09 12.36
CA LEU A 449 18.54 -1.04 12.20
C LEU A 449 19.94 -0.67 12.70
N LEU A 450 20.47 0.47 12.26
CA LEU A 450 21.80 0.92 12.69
C LEU A 450 21.88 1.09 14.21
N ASP A 451 20.86 1.68 14.83
CA ASP A 451 20.83 1.91 16.27
C ASP A 451 20.65 0.61 17.05
N HIS A 452 19.98 -0.40 16.49
CA HIS A 452 19.94 -1.74 17.08
C HIS A 452 21.33 -2.39 17.05
N LEU A 453 21.99 -2.40 15.90
CA LEU A 453 23.33 -2.98 15.73
C LEU A 453 24.40 -2.27 16.57
N ARG A 454 24.31 -0.94 16.72
CA ARG A 454 25.18 -0.18 17.65
C ARG A 454 25.01 -0.63 19.09
N ARG A 455 23.76 -0.84 19.53
CA ARG A 455 23.46 -1.27 20.90
C ARG A 455 23.95 -2.68 21.18
N SER A 456 23.91 -3.59 20.20
CA SER A 456 24.42 -4.95 20.37
C SER A 456 25.95 -4.98 20.46
N GLN A 457 26.66 -4.12 19.72
CA GLN A 457 28.12 -4.04 19.77
C GLN A 457 28.65 -3.31 21.02
N SER A 458 28.06 -2.19 21.44
CA SER A 458 28.39 -1.56 22.73
C SER A 458 27.30 -0.60 23.24
N PRO A 459 26.77 -0.81 24.47
CA PRO A 459 25.71 0.01 25.05
C PRO A 459 26.06 1.51 25.23
N LEU A 460 27.34 1.87 25.24
CA LEU A 460 27.82 3.26 25.42
C LEU A 460 27.83 4.06 24.09
N LEU A 461 27.56 3.43 22.94
CA LEU A 461 27.73 4.01 21.59
C LEU A 461 26.54 4.81 21.04
N LEU A 462 25.50 5.09 21.83
CA LEU A 462 24.37 5.91 21.36
C LEU A 462 24.77 7.34 20.98
N MET A 463 25.97 7.79 21.37
CA MET A 463 26.48 9.09 20.98
C MET A 463 27.19 9.03 19.62
N LYS A 464 26.51 9.54 18.59
CA LYS A 464 27.04 9.80 17.22
C LYS A 464 28.18 10.84 17.26
N THR A 465 29.35 10.46 17.77
CA THR A 465 30.53 11.32 17.92
C THR A 465 31.68 10.81 17.06
N LEU A 466 32.50 11.72 16.55
CA LEU A 466 33.65 11.43 15.69
C LEU A 466 34.88 10.95 16.48
N LEU A 467 34.68 10.23 17.58
CA LEU A 467 35.77 9.65 18.37
C LEU A 467 36.30 8.40 17.66
N GLN A 468 37.62 8.16 17.73
CA GLN A 468 38.27 7.03 17.06
C GLN A 468 37.57 5.68 17.35
N GLY A 469 37.32 5.35 18.62
CA GLY A 469 36.67 4.09 18.98
C GLY A 469 35.26 3.95 18.38
N ASN A 470 34.51 5.04 18.26
CA ASN A 470 33.19 5.01 17.65
C ASN A 470 33.28 4.78 16.13
N LEU A 471 34.27 5.40 15.47
CA LEU A 471 34.51 5.21 14.04
C LEU A 471 35.01 3.79 13.72
N GLU A 472 35.81 3.18 14.59
CA GLU A 472 36.24 1.77 14.43
C GLU A 472 35.04 0.81 14.50
N ASN A 473 34.13 1.02 15.45
CA ASN A 473 32.90 0.21 15.54
C ASN A 473 31.97 0.41 14.33
N GLU A 474 31.85 1.64 13.82
CA GLU A 474 31.08 1.89 12.59
C GLU A 474 31.66 1.15 11.37
N LEU A 475 32.98 0.94 11.32
CA LEU A 475 33.58 0.11 10.25
C LEU A 475 33.17 -1.35 10.39
N GLU A 476 33.23 -1.91 11.60
CA GLU A 476 32.81 -3.30 11.87
C GLU A 476 31.34 -3.50 11.52
N LEU A 477 30.46 -2.62 12.01
CA LEU A 477 29.03 -2.64 11.69
C LEU A 477 28.74 -2.63 10.18
N LEU A 478 29.41 -1.76 9.42
CA LEU A 478 29.19 -1.68 7.98
C LEU A 478 29.74 -2.88 7.22
N GLU A 479 30.82 -3.49 7.70
CA GLU A 479 31.37 -4.74 7.15
C GLU A 479 30.42 -5.92 7.43
N ASP A 480 29.84 -6.00 8.63
CA ASP A 480 28.84 -7.02 8.99
C ASP A 480 27.60 -6.93 8.09
N ILE A 481 27.04 -5.73 7.93
CA ILE A 481 25.91 -5.52 7.01
C ILE A 481 26.32 -5.88 5.58
N ARG A 482 27.52 -5.51 5.13
CA ARG A 482 27.99 -5.85 3.78
C ARG A 482 28.02 -7.36 3.57
N LEU A 483 28.58 -8.12 4.51
CA LEU A 483 28.67 -9.58 4.41
C LEU A 483 27.29 -10.24 4.29
N ILE A 484 26.32 -9.82 5.10
CA ILE A 484 24.93 -10.32 5.03
C ILE A 484 24.34 -10.11 3.61
N PHE A 485 24.55 -8.93 3.04
CA PHE A 485 23.97 -8.59 1.74
C PHE A 485 24.80 -9.13 0.56
N ASP A 486 26.09 -9.40 0.72
CA ASP A 486 26.92 -10.11 -0.27
C ASP A 486 26.41 -11.56 -0.40
N ASP A 487 26.21 -12.26 0.73
CA ASP A 487 25.65 -13.63 0.76
C ASP A 487 24.25 -13.67 0.11
N MET A 488 23.40 -12.68 0.42
CA MET A 488 22.07 -12.55 -0.20
C MET A 488 22.17 -12.34 -1.71
N MET A 489 23.10 -11.50 -2.19
CA MET A 489 23.28 -11.23 -3.61
C MET A 489 23.70 -12.49 -4.38
N GLU A 490 24.55 -13.33 -3.78
CA GLU A 490 25.02 -14.60 -4.36
C GLU A 490 23.89 -15.66 -4.43
N SER A 491 22.88 -15.56 -3.57
CA SER A 491 21.76 -16.52 -3.52
C SER A 491 20.75 -16.38 -4.65
N PHE A 492 20.64 -15.21 -5.28
CA PHE A 492 19.63 -14.96 -6.31
C PHE A 492 19.90 -15.74 -7.60
N ALA A 493 18.86 -16.35 -8.18
CA ALA A 493 18.94 -17.06 -9.46
C ALA A 493 19.57 -16.22 -10.58
N ASP A 494 20.51 -16.76 -11.34
CA ASP A 494 21.06 -16.10 -12.54
C ASP A 494 19.93 -15.72 -13.50
N VAL A 495 19.63 -14.43 -13.60
CA VAL A 495 18.57 -13.95 -14.48
C VAL A 495 19.21 -13.73 -15.84
N ASP A 496 18.97 -14.67 -16.75
CA ASP A 496 19.25 -14.43 -18.17
C ASP A 496 18.50 -13.16 -18.60
N HIS A 497 19.16 -12.28 -19.36
CA HIS A 497 18.50 -11.12 -19.96
C HIS A 497 17.27 -11.61 -20.75
N VAL A 498 16.07 -11.32 -20.24
CA VAL A 498 14.80 -11.66 -20.90
C VAL A 498 14.73 -10.90 -22.21
N ASN A 499 15.23 -11.53 -23.26
CA ASN A 499 15.21 -11.01 -24.61
C ASN A 499 14.25 -11.90 -25.39
N ARG A 500 12.97 -11.54 -25.44
CA ARG A 500 12.01 -11.89 -26.50
C ARG A 500 10.63 -11.36 -26.16
N GLU A 501 10.01 -10.70 -27.14
CA GLU A 501 8.61 -10.27 -27.17
C GLU A 501 7.59 -11.42 -26.89
N ASN A 502 8.05 -12.68 -26.80
CA ASN A 502 7.24 -13.90 -26.65
C ASN A 502 7.31 -14.59 -25.27
N THR A 503 7.97 -14.01 -24.26
CA THR A 503 7.97 -14.61 -22.90
C THR A 503 6.60 -14.42 -22.22
N SER A 504 6.12 -15.46 -21.53
CA SER A 504 4.86 -15.43 -20.76
C SER A 504 4.91 -14.40 -19.62
N LEU A 505 3.73 -13.95 -19.19
CA LEU A 505 3.61 -12.85 -18.22
C LEU A 505 4.16 -13.24 -16.84
N ASP A 506 3.90 -14.47 -16.39
CA ASP A 506 4.39 -15.03 -15.13
C ASP A 506 5.92 -15.01 -15.04
N ILE A 507 6.62 -15.46 -16.09
CA ILE A 507 8.10 -15.43 -16.16
C ILE A 507 8.59 -13.98 -16.12
N LYS A 508 7.93 -13.06 -16.84
CA LYS A 508 8.29 -11.63 -16.81
C LYS A 508 8.17 -11.04 -15.41
N LEU A 509 7.06 -11.32 -14.71
CA LEU A 509 6.84 -10.85 -13.35
C LEU A 509 7.88 -11.41 -12.38
N ALA A 510 8.17 -12.72 -12.45
CA ALA A 510 9.19 -13.35 -11.64
C ALA A 510 10.58 -12.70 -11.84
N VAL A 511 10.98 -12.53 -13.10
CA VAL A 511 12.26 -11.89 -13.43
C VAL A 511 12.31 -10.43 -12.96
N TYR A 512 11.24 -9.65 -13.18
CA TYR A 512 11.21 -8.26 -12.74
C TYR A 512 11.29 -8.15 -11.21
N PHE A 513 10.63 -9.05 -10.48
CA PHE A 513 10.72 -9.09 -9.03
C PHE A 513 12.13 -9.46 -8.54
N THR A 514 12.75 -10.48 -9.12
CA THR A 514 14.13 -10.86 -8.76
C THR A 514 15.11 -9.72 -9.04
N ASN A 515 14.95 -9.00 -10.16
CA ASN A 515 15.74 -7.81 -10.45
C ASN A 515 15.50 -6.66 -9.48
N LEU A 516 14.25 -6.45 -9.05
CA LEU A 516 13.90 -5.47 -8.01
C LEU A 516 14.63 -5.78 -6.69
N GLN A 517 14.58 -7.04 -6.23
CA GLN A 517 15.29 -7.47 -5.02
C GLN A 517 16.81 -7.28 -5.13
N ARG A 518 17.39 -7.67 -6.27
CA ARG A 518 18.81 -7.40 -6.58
C ARG A 518 19.16 -5.93 -6.53
N ASN A 519 18.30 -5.06 -7.07
CA ASN A 519 18.53 -3.61 -7.04
C ASN A 519 18.55 -3.09 -5.60
N ILE A 520 17.62 -3.54 -4.75
CA ILE A 520 17.59 -3.18 -3.32
C ILE A 520 18.91 -3.60 -2.66
N VAL A 521 19.27 -4.88 -2.77
CA VAL A 521 20.52 -5.43 -2.20
C VAL A 521 21.76 -4.68 -2.72
N SER A 522 21.85 -4.44 -4.03
CA SER A 522 22.94 -3.69 -4.64
C SER A 522 23.05 -2.26 -4.12
N SER A 523 21.93 -1.58 -3.86
CA SER A 523 21.93 -0.22 -3.29
C SER A 523 22.43 -0.20 -1.84
N VAL A 524 22.08 -1.22 -1.05
CA VAL A 524 22.54 -1.39 0.33
C VAL A 524 24.05 -1.65 0.33
N LEU A 525 24.53 -2.56 -0.51
CA LEU A 525 25.96 -2.82 -0.68
C LEU A 525 26.73 -1.55 -1.09
N THR A 526 26.21 -0.79 -2.06
CA THR A 526 26.81 0.49 -2.49
C THR A 526 26.90 1.48 -1.33
N SER A 527 25.86 1.53 -0.50
CA SER A 527 25.79 2.38 0.68
C SER A 527 26.82 1.97 1.74
N CYS A 528 26.96 0.66 2.01
CA CYS A 528 28.00 0.14 2.90
C CYS A 528 29.41 0.49 2.40
N HIS A 529 29.71 0.27 1.12
CA HIS A 529 31.02 0.61 0.53
C HIS A 529 31.35 2.11 0.66
N SER A 530 30.37 2.97 0.35
CA SER A 530 30.50 4.43 0.49
C SER A 530 30.67 4.85 1.95
N GLY A 531 29.92 4.23 2.86
CA GLY A 531 30.01 4.43 4.30
C GLY A 531 31.39 4.07 4.85
N ILE A 532 31.90 2.87 4.52
CA ILE A 532 33.23 2.39 4.93
C ILE A 532 34.32 3.37 4.50
N LYS A 533 34.25 3.88 3.27
CA LYS A 533 35.19 4.90 2.78
C LYS A 533 35.09 6.20 3.59
N THR A 534 33.88 6.67 3.84
CA THR A 534 33.61 7.90 4.60
C THR A 534 34.14 7.80 6.03
N VAL A 535 33.93 6.67 6.69
CA VAL A 535 34.39 6.41 8.06
C VAL A 535 35.93 6.30 8.10
N LYS A 536 36.56 5.62 7.14
CA LYS A 536 38.04 5.59 7.01
C LYS A 536 38.63 6.98 6.85
N ASP A 537 38.04 7.82 6.01
CA ASP A 537 38.48 9.22 5.82
C ASP A 537 38.32 10.05 7.10
N ALA A 538 37.25 9.83 7.87
CA ALA A 538 37.03 10.48 9.16
C ALA A 538 38.04 10.01 10.23
N LEU A 539 38.35 8.71 10.25
CA LEU A 539 39.30 8.12 11.19
C LEU A 539 40.72 8.64 10.94
N ILE A 540 41.14 8.77 9.68
CA ILE A 540 42.42 9.41 9.31
C ILE A 540 42.48 10.86 9.82
N LYS A 541 41.38 11.62 9.73
CA LYS A 541 41.32 13.00 10.24
C LYS A 541 41.44 13.05 11.76
N CYS A 542 40.69 12.18 12.47
CA CYS A 542 40.75 12.06 13.93
C CYS A 542 42.19 11.78 14.41
N MET A 543 42.85 10.80 13.80
CA MET A 543 44.24 10.47 14.12
C MET A 543 45.21 11.62 13.80
N ALA A 544 44.95 12.40 12.75
CA ALA A 544 45.80 13.54 12.38
C ALA A 544 45.60 14.77 13.28
N GLU A 545 44.47 14.86 13.98
CA GLU A 545 44.17 15.89 14.99
C GLU A 545 44.77 15.49 16.34
N ASP A 546 44.68 14.22 16.76
CA ASP A 546 45.33 13.70 17.97
C ASP A 546 46.87 13.83 17.93
N ILE A 547 47.48 13.77 16.74
CA ILE A 547 48.92 14.00 16.55
C ILE A 547 49.29 15.49 16.67
N ARG A 548 48.34 16.41 16.47
CA ARG A 548 48.58 17.87 16.51
C ARG A 548 48.27 18.53 17.87
N GLY A 549 47.60 17.81 18.78
CA GLY A 549 47.38 18.22 20.17
C GLY A 549 46.07 18.96 20.40
#